data_AF-R7YIS1-F1
#
_entry.id   AF-R7YIS1-F1
#
_cell.length_a   1.000
_cell.length_b   1.000
_cell.length_c   1.000
_cell.angle_alpha   90.00
_cell.angle_beta   90.00
_cell.angle_gamma   90.00
#
_symmetry.space_group_name_H-M   'P 1'
#
loop_
_entity.id
_entity.type
_entity.pdbx_description
1 polymer ?
#
loop_
_entity_poly.entity_id
_entity_poly.type
_entity_poly.pdbx_seq_one_letter_code
_entity_poly.pdbx_strand_id
1 'polypeptide(L)'
;MGELKYRSVKVEEKEVADSGPTVSSLLQKATLNDTQLSSSAYFLWSKDATLEALRTLSVTDVLVLFTPVIPPPPGGSSQSSARDSGQDQAMDPFEPLGRALSKYHRRIRHVPYVPAVGMTQTHMAFLQHAKAVVVVFCRGAMQAEDSVSEEGQLDFAQTACDEASGGGVPALVVMVAGDEADTECVDFCETVLCSFGYTPDALCGVADYIFGKLMD
;
A
#
# COMPACT_ATOMS: atom_id res chain seq x y z
N MET A 1 -11.25 41.94 67.30
CA MET A 1 -11.32 41.76 65.83
C MET A 1 -9.95 42.15 65.31
N GLY A 2 -8.97 41.26 65.25
CA GLY A 2 -8.83 40.19 64.26
C GLY A 2 -7.44 40.40 63.64
N GLU A 3 -6.41 39.83 64.28
CA GLU A 3 -5.00 39.99 63.92
C GLU A 3 -4.66 39.26 62.61
N LEU A 4 -4.09 39.96 61.64
CA LEU A 4 -3.48 39.37 60.44
C LEU A 4 -1.99 39.11 60.72
N LYS A 5 -1.66 37.84 60.97
CA LYS A 5 -0.27 37.33 61.01
C LYS A 5 0.24 37.14 59.59
N TYR A 6 1.20 37.97 59.17
CA TYR A 6 2.11 37.64 58.08
C TYR A 6 3.29 36.84 58.65
N ARG A 7 3.47 35.61 58.17
CA ARG A 7 4.61 34.75 58.51
C ARG A 7 5.41 34.48 57.24
N SER A 8 6.64 34.98 57.19
CA SER A 8 7.64 34.69 56.17
C SER A 8 8.23 33.29 56.37
N VAL A 9 8.44 32.56 55.27
CA VAL A 9 9.45 31.49 55.13
C VAL A 9 9.98 31.60 53.69
N LYS A 10 11.11 32.27 53.48
CA LYS A 10 12.48 31.71 53.32
C LYS A 10 12.60 30.79 52.09
N VAL A 11 13.14 31.35 51.03
CA VAL A 11 13.61 30.67 49.81
C VAL A 11 14.97 30.06 50.10
N GLU A 12 15.11 28.76 49.81
CA GLU A 12 16.40 28.07 49.76
C GLU A 12 16.60 27.56 48.31
N GLU A 13 17.69 28.05 47.69
CA GLU A 13 18.47 27.48 46.58
C GLU A 13 18.70 25.95 46.79
N LYS A 14 19.03 25.04 45.86
CA LYS A 14 19.54 24.93 44.47
C LYS A 14 20.02 23.44 44.45
N GLU A 15 19.66 22.53 43.54
CA GLU A 15 20.20 22.29 42.20
C GLU A 15 19.74 20.85 41.82
N VAL A 16 19.14 20.59 40.65
CA VAL A 16 19.16 19.27 39.98
C VAL A 16 19.03 19.47 38.46
N ALA A 17 20.06 19.04 37.72
CA ALA A 17 20.18 18.63 36.30
C ALA A 17 19.16 19.16 35.27
N ASP A 18 19.56 19.99 34.30
CA ASP A 18 20.26 19.65 33.04
C ASP A 18 19.41 18.86 32.02
N SER A 19 18.87 19.60 31.03
CA SER A 19 19.04 19.35 29.58
C SER A 19 17.99 20.17 28.81
N GLY A 20 18.39 21.37 28.40
CA GLY A 20 17.67 22.09 27.34
C GLY A 20 17.79 21.34 26.01
N PRO A 21 16.88 21.57 25.05
CA PRO A 21 16.92 20.90 23.76
C PRO A 21 18.24 21.23 23.07
N THR A 22 19.10 20.22 22.92
CA THR A 22 20.40 20.37 22.28
C THR A 22 20.19 20.74 20.81
N VAL A 23 21.07 21.59 20.30
CA VAL A 23 21.13 22.06 18.90
C VAL A 23 21.10 20.89 17.89
N SER A 24 21.45 19.68 18.31
CA SER A 24 21.31 18.42 17.56
C SER A 24 19.87 18.07 17.16
N SER A 25 18.84 18.47 17.91
CA SER A 25 17.43 18.18 17.54
C SER A 25 16.90 19.08 16.42
N LEU A 26 17.54 20.24 16.18
CA LEU A 26 17.18 21.16 15.10
C LEU A 26 17.90 20.85 13.78
N LEU A 27 18.98 20.06 13.82
CA LEU A 27 19.65 19.56 12.62
C LEU A 27 18.96 18.32 12.01
N GLN A 28 18.01 17.71 12.71
CA GLN A 28 17.20 16.61 12.17
C GLN A 28 15.96 17.09 11.38
N LYS A 29 15.66 18.40 11.39
CA LYS A 29 14.52 19.00 10.67
C LYS A 29 14.91 19.91 9.50
N ALA A 30 16.19 19.96 9.13
CA ALA A 30 16.66 20.75 8.00
C ALA A 30 17.73 19.98 7.21
N THR A 31 17.28 18.93 6.51
CA THR A 31 17.92 18.51 5.25
C THR A 31 16.84 18.45 4.17
N LEU A 32 16.11 19.56 4.03
CA LEU A 32 15.34 19.88 2.83
C LEU A 32 16.31 20.54 1.86
N ASN A 33 16.99 19.71 1.07
CA ASN A 33 17.50 19.98 -0.28
C ASN A 33 18.31 18.77 -0.75
N ASP A 34 17.69 17.59 -0.66
CA ASP A 34 18.05 16.51 -1.56
C ASP A 34 16.89 16.35 -2.54
N THR A 35 17.22 16.05 -3.79
CA THR A 35 16.24 15.88 -4.86
C THR A 35 15.45 14.61 -4.52
N GLN A 36 14.40 14.75 -3.69
CA GLN A 36 13.62 13.63 -3.19
C GLN A 36 12.88 13.06 -4.40
N LEU A 37 13.43 11.99 -4.97
CA LEU A 37 12.63 10.99 -5.64
C LEU A 37 11.72 10.44 -4.53
N SER A 38 10.62 11.14 -4.25
CA SER A 38 9.63 10.72 -3.26
C SER A 38 9.14 9.37 -3.74
N SER A 39 9.60 8.31 -3.08
CA SER A 39 9.25 6.98 -3.50
C SER A 39 7.74 6.83 -3.36
N SER A 40 7.07 6.62 -4.49
CA SER A 40 5.63 6.46 -4.60
C SER A 40 5.12 5.11 -4.06
N ALA A 41 6.05 4.29 -3.54
CA ALA A 41 5.79 3.02 -2.86
C ALA A 41 6.88 2.68 -1.82
N TYR A 42 6.54 1.88 -0.81
CA TYR A 42 7.46 1.39 0.20
C TYR A 42 6.96 0.09 0.84
N PHE A 43 7.87 -0.74 1.35
CA PHE A 43 7.47 -1.92 2.12
C PHE A 43 7.02 -1.50 3.53
N LEU A 44 5.86 -2.01 3.96
CA LEU A 44 5.50 -1.97 5.38
C LEU A 44 6.28 -3.06 6.12
N TRP A 45 6.29 -4.25 5.55
CA TRP A 45 7.17 -5.36 5.93
C TRP A 45 7.32 -6.31 4.75
N SER A 46 8.38 -7.11 4.80
CA SER A 46 8.67 -8.10 3.77
C SER A 46 9.34 -9.32 4.35
N LYS A 47 9.02 -10.47 3.76
CA LYS A 47 9.73 -11.72 3.96
C LYS A 47 10.60 -11.97 2.74
N ASP A 48 11.90 -12.11 2.95
CA ASP A 48 12.88 -12.29 1.86
C ASP A 48 12.53 -13.49 0.98
N ALA A 49 12.07 -14.59 1.58
CA ALA A 49 11.66 -15.79 0.84
C ALA A 49 10.51 -15.51 -0.15
N THR A 50 9.55 -14.65 0.20
CA THR A 50 8.44 -14.26 -0.70
C THR A 50 8.97 -13.47 -1.88
N LEU A 51 9.84 -12.47 -1.61
CA LEU A 51 10.43 -11.63 -2.65
C LEU A 51 11.38 -12.42 -3.56
N GLU A 52 12.20 -13.31 -3.01
CA GLU A 52 13.07 -14.19 -3.76
C GLU A 52 12.25 -15.11 -4.68
N ALA A 53 11.18 -15.71 -4.17
CA ALA A 53 10.30 -16.56 -4.97
C ALA A 53 9.64 -15.80 -6.12
N LEU A 54 9.17 -14.56 -5.89
CA LEU A 54 8.65 -13.67 -6.94
C LEU A 54 9.71 -13.33 -8.00
N ARG A 55 10.95 -13.04 -7.57
CA ARG A 55 12.07 -12.64 -8.44
C ARG A 55 12.67 -13.80 -9.25
N THR A 56 12.47 -15.04 -8.81
CA THR A 56 13.05 -16.24 -9.41
C THR A 56 12.05 -17.12 -10.16
N LEU A 57 10.81 -16.62 -10.35
CA LEU A 57 9.79 -17.30 -11.16
C LEU A 57 10.33 -17.73 -12.52
N SER A 58 10.05 -18.96 -12.91
CA SER A 58 10.34 -19.43 -14.26
C SER A 58 9.48 -18.67 -15.27
N VAL A 59 9.99 -18.49 -16.49
CA VAL A 59 9.23 -17.88 -17.60
C VAL A 59 7.90 -18.58 -17.91
N THR A 60 7.74 -19.85 -17.51
CA THR A 60 6.51 -20.63 -17.68
C THR A 60 5.52 -20.48 -16.53
N ASP A 61 5.97 -19.98 -15.39
CA ASP A 61 5.19 -19.88 -14.16
C ASP A 61 4.16 -18.76 -14.28
N VAL A 62 3.03 -18.88 -13.59
CA VAL A 62 1.97 -17.87 -13.64
C VAL A 62 2.04 -17.00 -12.39
N LEU A 63 2.20 -15.70 -12.58
CA LEU A 63 1.94 -14.69 -11.55
C LEU A 63 0.47 -14.28 -11.67
N VAL A 64 -0.31 -14.46 -10.60
CA VAL A 64 -1.69 -13.96 -10.56
C VAL A 64 -1.71 -12.61 -9.88
N LEU A 65 -2.30 -11.62 -10.54
CA LEU A 65 -2.53 -10.27 -10.02
C LEU A 65 -4.03 -10.10 -9.79
N PHE A 66 -4.47 -10.09 -8.54
CA PHE A 66 -5.85 -9.79 -8.17
C PHE A 66 -6.04 -8.30 -7.92
N THR A 67 -7.03 -7.68 -8.56
CA THR A 67 -7.31 -6.24 -8.40
C THR A 67 -8.78 -5.95 -8.14
N PRO A 68 -9.12 -5.03 -7.23
CA PRO A 68 -10.51 -4.70 -6.99
C PRO A 68 -11.08 -3.97 -8.22
N VAL A 69 -12.31 -4.30 -8.58
CA VAL A 69 -13.07 -3.50 -9.54
C VAL A 69 -13.45 -2.18 -8.88
N ILE A 70 -12.95 -1.07 -9.43
CA ILE A 70 -13.28 0.29 -8.98
C ILE A 70 -14.34 0.87 -9.92
N PRO A 71 -15.57 1.13 -9.45
CA PRO A 71 -16.58 1.81 -10.25
C PRO A 71 -16.11 3.23 -10.60
N PRO A 72 -16.42 3.72 -11.82
CA PRO A 72 -16.20 5.12 -12.13
C PRO A 72 -17.06 6.01 -11.22
N PRO A 73 -16.59 7.21 -10.85
CA PRO A 73 -17.36 8.13 -10.04
C PRO A 73 -18.69 8.49 -10.72
N PRO A 74 -19.80 8.59 -9.97
CA PRO A 74 -21.09 8.96 -10.53
C PRO A 74 -21.00 10.39 -11.09
N GLY A 75 -21.22 10.55 -12.40
CA GLY A 75 -21.27 11.86 -13.06
C GLY A 75 -20.35 12.08 -14.27
N GLY A 76 -19.53 11.11 -14.67
CA GLY A 76 -18.92 11.06 -16.01
C GLY A 76 -18.04 12.23 -16.43
N SER A 77 -17.63 13.13 -15.53
CA SER A 77 -16.67 14.19 -15.84
C SER A 77 -15.31 13.81 -15.28
N SER A 78 -14.57 12.98 -16.02
CA SER A 78 -13.12 13.02 -15.93
C SER A 78 -12.67 14.46 -16.12
N GLN A 79 -12.02 15.04 -15.11
CA GLN A 79 -11.24 16.26 -15.32
C GLN A 79 -10.02 15.92 -16.18
N SER A 80 -10.25 15.70 -17.46
CA SER A 80 -9.24 15.70 -18.50
C SER A 80 -9.87 16.37 -19.72
N SER A 81 -9.78 17.69 -19.76
CA SER A 81 -9.98 18.46 -20.98
C SER A 81 -8.91 18.09 -22.00
N ALA A 82 -9.10 16.98 -22.71
CA ALA A 82 -8.42 16.63 -23.95
C ALA A 82 -9.47 16.09 -24.91
N ARG A 83 -9.69 16.87 -25.96
CA ARG A 83 -10.68 16.63 -27.01
C ARG A 83 -10.28 15.40 -27.84
N ASP A 84 -11.32 14.73 -28.33
CA ASP A 84 -11.32 13.98 -29.59
C ASP A 84 -10.70 12.57 -29.58
N SER A 85 -11.43 11.61 -28.98
CA SER A 85 -11.60 10.25 -29.51
C SER A 85 -12.65 9.54 -28.67
N GLY A 86 -13.78 9.18 -29.27
CA GLY A 86 -14.89 8.56 -28.56
C GLY A 86 -14.48 7.22 -27.93
N GLN A 87 -14.27 7.22 -26.62
CA GLN A 87 -14.29 6.06 -25.71
C GLN A 87 -13.94 6.54 -24.29
N ASP A 88 -14.89 7.20 -23.61
CA ASP A 88 -14.86 7.32 -22.15
C ASP A 88 -15.21 5.96 -21.52
N GLN A 89 -14.38 4.95 -21.79
CA GLN A 89 -14.41 3.70 -21.03
C GLN A 89 -13.61 3.92 -19.77
N ALA A 90 -14.25 3.74 -18.61
CA ALA A 90 -13.56 3.63 -17.33
C ALA A 90 -12.50 2.52 -17.46
N MET A 91 -11.25 2.92 -17.72
CA MET A 91 -10.14 1.98 -17.84
C MET A 91 -9.82 1.43 -16.46
N ASP A 92 -9.42 0.15 -16.40
CA ASP A 92 -8.96 -0.47 -15.17
C ASP A 92 -7.81 0.36 -14.56
N PRO A 93 -7.97 0.93 -13.35
CA PRO A 93 -6.96 1.79 -12.75
C PRO A 93 -5.66 1.04 -12.42
N PHE A 94 -5.68 -0.30 -12.41
CA PHE A 94 -4.52 -1.14 -12.13
C PHE A 94 -3.86 -1.71 -13.38
N GLU A 95 -4.33 -1.35 -14.58
CA GLU A 95 -3.65 -1.69 -15.83
C GLU A 95 -2.16 -1.31 -15.80
N PRO A 96 -1.75 -0.11 -15.31
CA PRO A 96 -0.34 0.24 -15.22
C PRO A 96 0.49 -0.73 -14.37
N LEU A 97 -0.08 -1.28 -13.29
CA LEU A 97 0.60 -2.26 -12.44
C LEU A 97 0.82 -3.57 -13.19
N GLY A 98 -0.23 -4.11 -13.83
CA GLY A 98 -0.13 -5.32 -14.65
C GLY A 98 0.90 -5.17 -15.77
N ARG A 99 0.92 -4.01 -16.42
CA ARG A 99 1.91 -3.66 -17.46
C ARG A 99 3.32 -3.53 -16.90
N ALA A 100 3.49 -2.91 -15.74
CA ALA A 100 4.80 -2.75 -15.10
C ALA A 100 5.38 -4.10 -14.68
N LEU A 101 4.59 -4.95 -14.02
CA LEU A 101 4.99 -6.32 -13.67
C LEU A 101 5.36 -7.13 -14.93
N SER A 102 4.66 -6.91 -16.05
CA SER A 102 4.91 -7.63 -17.31
C SER A 102 6.30 -7.37 -17.91
N LYS A 103 6.97 -6.29 -17.50
CA LYS A 103 8.37 -6.00 -17.85
C LYS A 103 9.34 -6.99 -17.20
N TYR A 104 8.98 -7.50 -16.01
CA TYR A 104 9.79 -8.43 -15.23
C TYR A 104 9.40 -9.89 -15.47
N HIS A 105 8.11 -10.16 -15.57
CA HIS A 105 7.60 -11.51 -15.80
C HIS A 105 6.50 -11.52 -16.85
N ARG A 106 6.67 -12.27 -17.95
CA ARG A 106 5.77 -12.18 -19.11
C ARG A 106 4.43 -12.89 -18.91
N ARG A 107 4.33 -13.82 -17.97
CA ARG A 107 3.15 -14.69 -17.80
C ARG A 107 2.33 -14.27 -16.58
N ILE A 108 1.69 -13.12 -16.72
CA ILE A 108 0.82 -12.54 -15.71
C ILE A 108 -0.64 -12.82 -16.07
N ARG A 109 -1.43 -13.18 -15.06
CA ARG A 109 -2.89 -13.25 -15.14
C ARG A 109 -3.45 -12.15 -14.26
N HIS A 110 -3.90 -11.08 -14.89
CA HIS A 110 -4.63 -10.01 -14.23
C HIS A 110 -6.09 -10.45 -14.08
N VAL A 111 -6.56 -10.56 -12.84
CA VAL A 111 -7.86 -11.11 -12.48
C VAL A 111 -8.59 -10.10 -11.60
N PRO A 112 -9.59 -9.38 -12.13
CA PRO A 112 -10.36 -8.46 -11.32
C PRO A 112 -11.27 -9.22 -10.34
N TYR A 113 -11.47 -8.67 -9.15
CA TYR A 113 -12.44 -9.16 -8.17
C TYR A 113 -13.42 -8.05 -7.77
N VAL A 114 -14.66 -8.42 -7.47
CA VAL A 114 -15.68 -7.49 -7.00
C VAL A 114 -15.82 -7.70 -5.48
N PRO A 115 -15.48 -6.72 -4.63
CA PRO A 115 -15.44 -6.93 -3.19
C PRO A 115 -16.77 -7.34 -2.57
N ALA A 116 -17.90 -6.86 -3.12
CA ALA A 116 -19.23 -7.28 -2.70
C ALA A 116 -19.57 -8.75 -3.06
N VAL A 117 -18.83 -9.36 -4.00
CA VAL A 117 -18.99 -10.76 -4.41
C VAL A 117 -18.00 -11.67 -3.68
N GLY A 118 -16.80 -11.17 -3.40
CA GLY A 118 -15.75 -11.90 -2.69
C GLY A 118 -15.04 -12.96 -3.54
N MET A 119 -14.42 -13.93 -2.86
CA MET A 119 -13.70 -15.04 -3.49
C MET A 119 -14.68 -15.95 -4.26
N THR A 120 -14.33 -16.33 -5.49
CA THR A 120 -15.18 -17.16 -6.36
C THR A 120 -14.43 -18.40 -6.83
N GLN A 121 -15.15 -19.40 -7.34
CA GLN A 121 -14.51 -20.59 -7.90
C GLN A 121 -13.55 -20.27 -9.06
N THR A 122 -13.83 -19.23 -9.84
CA THR A 122 -12.92 -18.75 -10.89
C THR A 122 -11.61 -18.23 -10.30
N HIS A 123 -11.68 -17.45 -9.22
CA HIS A 123 -10.49 -16.97 -8.51
C HIS A 123 -9.68 -18.14 -7.92
N MET A 124 -10.36 -19.13 -7.33
CA MET A 124 -9.73 -20.35 -6.84
C MET A 124 -9.03 -21.14 -7.95
N ALA A 125 -9.61 -21.24 -9.14
CA ALA A 125 -8.98 -21.88 -10.29
C ALA A 125 -7.69 -21.13 -10.72
N PHE A 126 -7.67 -19.80 -10.64
CA PHE A 126 -6.45 -19.03 -10.88
C PHE A 126 -5.39 -19.29 -9.80
N LEU A 127 -5.77 -19.33 -8.52
CA LEU A 127 -4.87 -19.64 -7.41
C LEU A 127 -4.23 -21.03 -7.57
N GLN A 128 -5.01 -22.05 -7.96
CA GLN A 128 -4.52 -23.41 -8.19
C GLN A 128 -3.41 -23.51 -9.26
N HIS A 129 -3.37 -22.55 -10.19
CA HIS A 129 -2.37 -22.49 -11.25
C HIS A 129 -1.26 -21.44 -10.98
N ALA A 130 -1.39 -20.67 -9.90
CA ALA A 130 -0.43 -19.64 -9.54
C ALA A 130 0.88 -20.24 -9.02
N LYS A 131 1.98 -19.52 -9.28
CA LYS A 131 3.29 -19.74 -8.67
C LYS A 131 3.75 -18.56 -7.83
N ALA A 132 3.07 -17.43 -7.97
CA ALA A 132 3.06 -16.35 -7.02
C ALA A 132 1.76 -15.56 -7.17
N VAL A 133 1.35 -14.89 -6.10
CA VAL A 133 0.13 -14.10 -6.02
C VAL A 133 0.45 -12.68 -5.57
N VAL A 134 -0.10 -11.70 -6.28
CA VAL A 134 -0.14 -10.30 -5.85
C VAL A 134 -1.60 -9.92 -5.69
N VAL A 135 -1.99 -9.44 -4.51
CA VAL A 135 -3.35 -8.95 -4.26
C VAL A 135 -3.29 -7.45 -4.03
N VAL A 136 -4.09 -6.69 -4.77
CA VAL A 136 -4.26 -5.25 -4.53
C VAL A 136 -5.42 -5.04 -3.56
N PHE A 137 -5.20 -4.18 -2.57
CA PHE A 137 -6.17 -3.72 -1.58
C PHE A 137 -6.16 -2.19 -1.55
N CYS A 138 -7.33 -1.54 -1.59
CA CYS A 138 -7.45 -0.08 -1.57
C CYS A 138 -8.06 0.43 -0.26
N ARG A 139 -7.31 1.27 0.46
CA ARG A 139 -7.67 1.84 1.76
C ARG A 139 -8.04 3.33 1.66
N GLY A 140 -9.04 3.76 2.43
CA GLY A 140 -9.38 5.17 2.68
C GLY A 140 -10.11 5.95 1.56
N ALA A 141 -10.25 7.28 1.74
CA ALA A 141 -11.10 8.23 1.00
C ALA A 141 -10.81 8.42 -0.52
N MET A 142 -9.97 7.55 -1.11
CA MET A 142 -9.98 7.32 -2.57
C MET A 142 -11.28 6.67 -3.06
N GLN A 143 -12.13 6.32 -2.09
CA GLN A 143 -13.44 5.74 -2.16
C GLN A 143 -14.49 6.86 -2.06
N ALA A 144 -15.11 7.24 -3.18
CA ALA A 144 -16.26 8.15 -3.18
C ALA A 144 -17.45 7.44 -2.51
N GLU A 145 -18.14 8.09 -1.56
CA GLU A 145 -19.21 7.67 -0.63
C GLU A 145 -20.11 6.44 -0.96
N ASP A 146 -20.23 6.00 -2.22
CA ASP A 146 -20.87 4.76 -2.70
C ASP A 146 -19.86 3.59 -2.92
N SER A 147 -18.72 3.67 -2.27
CA SER A 147 -17.48 3.00 -2.67
C SER A 147 -17.31 1.55 -2.21
N VAL A 148 -16.56 0.84 -3.04
CA VAL A 148 -16.01 -0.52 -2.89
C VAL A 148 -15.74 -0.89 -1.42
N SER A 149 -16.47 -1.88 -0.89
CA SER A 149 -16.34 -2.36 0.49
C SER A 149 -14.89 -2.67 0.86
N GLU A 150 -14.32 -1.91 1.80
CA GLU A 150 -12.98 -2.17 2.35
C GLU A 150 -12.92 -3.54 3.02
N GLU A 151 -13.94 -3.88 3.81
CA GLU A 151 -14.10 -5.19 4.46
C GLU A 151 -14.10 -6.33 3.43
N GLY A 152 -14.86 -6.20 2.33
CA GLY A 152 -14.88 -7.22 1.27
C GLY A 152 -13.55 -7.35 0.52
N GLN A 153 -12.74 -6.28 0.45
CA GLN A 153 -11.40 -6.37 -0.11
C GLN A 153 -10.44 -7.07 0.84
N LEU A 154 -10.53 -6.79 2.14
CA LEU A 154 -9.74 -7.44 3.18
C LEU A 154 -10.06 -8.94 3.26
N ASP A 155 -11.35 -9.29 3.29
CA ASP A 155 -11.80 -10.69 3.27
C ASP A 155 -11.27 -11.44 2.03
N PHE A 156 -11.33 -10.80 0.86
CA PHE A 156 -10.77 -11.35 -0.37
C PHE A 156 -9.25 -11.54 -0.26
N ALA A 157 -8.52 -10.53 0.21
CA ALA A 157 -7.07 -10.55 0.30
C ALA A 157 -6.58 -11.59 1.32
N GLN A 158 -7.25 -11.69 2.46
CA GLN A 158 -6.98 -12.70 3.47
C GLN A 158 -7.23 -14.11 2.93
N THR A 159 -8.40 -14.34 2.31
CA THR A 159 -8.71 -15.63 1.69
C THR A 159 -7.69 -16.00 0.61
N ALA A 160 -7.28 -15.06 -0.24
CA ALA A 160 -6.28 -15.30 -1.26
C ALA A 160 -4.90 -15.67 -0.67
N CYS A 161 -4.49 -14.98 0.41
CA CYS A 161 -3.25 -15.28 1.12
C CYS A 161 -3.28 -16.63 1.84
N ASP A 162 -4.40 -16.99 2.48
CA ASP A 162 -4.56 -18.26 3.17
C ASP A 162 -4.52 -19.44 2.18
N GLU A 163 -5.25 -19.34 1.07
CA GLU A 163 -5.28 -20.36 0.02
C GLU A 163 -3.92 -20.50 -0.69
N ALA A 164 -3.24 -19.38 -0.96
CA ALA A 164 -1.90 -19.39 -1.51
C ALA A 164 -0.91 -20.07 -0.54
N SER A 165 -0.96 -19.71 0.74
CA SER A 165 -0.10 -20.27 1.79
C SER A 165 -0.35 -21.76 2.00
N GLY A 166 -1.61 -22.20 2.00
CA GLY A 166 -1.98 -23.61 2.05
C GLY A 166 -1.44 -24.44 0.87
N GLY A 167 -1.27 -23.80 -0.29
CA GLY A 167 -0.63 -24.36 -1.48
C GLY A 167 0.89 -24.20 -1.55
N GLY A 168 1.52 -23.53 -0.57
CA GLY A 168 2.94 -23.19 -0.60
C GLY A 168 3.31 -22.16 -1.68
N VAL A 169 2.35 -21.35 -2.11
CA VAL A 169 2.51 -20.30 -3.11
C VAL A 169 2.79 -18.96 -2.41
N PRO A 170 3.87 -18.25 -2.74
CA PRO A 170 4.17 -16.95 -2.14
C PRO A 170 3.08 -15.93 -2.53
N ALA A 171 2.61 -15.18 -1.53
CA ALA A 171 1.64 -14.10 -1.69
C ALA A 171 2.20 -12.79 -1.16
N LEU A 172 1.87 -11.69 -1.85
CA LEU A 172 2.19 -10.33 -1.48
C LEU A 172 0.93 -9.47 -1.61
N VAL A 173 0.70 -8.60 -0.62
CA VAL A 173 -0.37 -7.58 -0.70
C VAL A 173 0.23 -6.24 -1.11
N VAL A 174 -0.36 -5.61 -2.12
CA VAL A 174 -0.14 -4.21 -2.47
C VAL A 174 -1.28 -3.39 -1.88
N MET A 175 -1.00 -2.67 -0.80
CA MET A 175 -1.94 -1.74 -0.21
C MET A 175 -1.82 -0.39 -0.90
N VAL A 176 -2.88 0.03 -1.58
CA VAL A 176 -3.01 1.36 -2.15
C VAL A 176 -3.70 2.25 -1.11
N ALA A 177 -2.97 3.18 -0.52
CA ALA A 177 -3.44 4.05 0.55
C ALA A 177 -3.12 5.52 0.25
N GLY A 178 -3.74 6.41 1.02
CA GLY A 178 -3.35 7.83 1.10
C GLY A 178 -2.18 8.04 2.06
N ASP A 179 -2.12 9.22 2.68
CA ASP A 179 -1.02 9.60 3.58
C ASP A 179 -0.98 8.82 4.91
N GLU A 180 -2.08 8.15 5.31
CA GLU A 180 -2.11 7.30 6.50
C GLU A 180 -2.41 5.84 6.13
N ALA A 181 -1.42 4.99 6.40
CA ALA A 181 -1.51 3.53 6.30
C ALA A 181 -1.70 2.96 7.70
N ASP A 182 -2.95 2.66 8.07
CA ASP A 182 -3.20 1.79 9.23
C ASP A 182 -2.90 0.34 8.82
N THR A 183 -1.91 -0.22 9.50
CA THR A 183 -1.28 -1.49 9.14
C THR A 183 -1.97 -2.70 9.77
N GLU A 184 -2.86 -2.51 10.75
CA GLU A 184 -3.45 -3.64 11.48
C GLU A 184 -4.30 -4.54 10.57
N CYS A 185 -4.91 -3.96 9.53
CA CYS A 185 -5.81 -4.69 8.63
C CYS A 185 -5.14 -5.71 7.70
N VAL A 186 -3.81 -5.75 7.61
CA VAL A 186 -3.06 -6.59 6.65
C VAL A 186 -2.02 -7.50 7.31
N ASP A 187 -2.09 -7.66 8.63
CA ASP A 187 -1.17 -8.48 9.44
C ASP A 187 -1.14 -9.98 9.07
N PHE A 188 -2.18 -10.46 8.40
CA PHE A 188 -2.28 -11.83 7.87
C PHE A 188 -1.27 -12.14 6.76
N CYS A 189 -0.70 -11.12 6.10
CA CYS A 189 0.20 -11.33 4.98
C CYS A 189 1.66 -11.13 5.40
N GLU A 190 2.56 -12.05 5.03
CA GLU A 190 3.98 -11.96 5.39
C GLU A 190 4.76 -10.89 4.59
N THR A 191 4.18 -10.32 3.53
CA THR A 191 4.83 -9.29 2.71
C THR A 191 3.81 -8.30 2.22
N VAL A 192 3.94 -7.04 2.65
CA VAL A 192 3.03 -5.97 2.31
C VAL A 192 3.80 -4.76 1.82
N LEU A 193 3.40 -4.28 0.66
CA LEU A 193 3.94 -3.08 0.02
C LEU A 193 2.84 -2.03 -0.07
N CYS A 194 3.13 -0.83 0.43
CA CYS A 194 2.23 0.31 0.36
C CYS A 194 2.55 1.17 -0.86
N SER A 195 1.53 1.67 -1.55
CA SER A 195 1.63 2.63 -2.63
C SER A 195 0.77 3.85 -2.33
N PHE A 196 1.31 5.04 -2.62
CA PHE A 196 0.61 6.31 -2.47
C PHE A 196 -0.34 6.54 -3.65
N GLY A 197 -1.56 6.03 -3.54
CA GLY A 197 -2.55 6.02 -4.62
C GLY A 197 -2.22 5.06 -5.77
N TYR A 198 -3.01 5.13 -6.84
CA TYR A 198 -2.92 4.24 -8.01
C TYR A 198 -2.52 4.99 -9.29
N THR A 199 -1.71 6.05 -9.17
CA THR A 199 -1.17 6.73 -10.35
C THR A 199 -0.25 5.77 -11.12
N PRO A 200 -0.10 5.91 -12.46
CA PRO A 200 0.76 5.03 -13.23
C PRO A 200 2.21 4.97 -12.72
N ASP A 201 2.76 6.09 -12.25
CA ASP A 201 4.11 6.17 -11.70
C ASP A 201 4.21 5.45 -10.34
N ALA A 202 3.19 5.58 -9.49
CA ALA A 202 3.11 4.85 -8.22
C ALA A 202 3.09 3.34 -8.44
N LEU A 203 2.23 2.88 -9.34
CA LEU A 203 2.09 1.46 -9.68
C LEU A 203 3.31 0.89 -10.42
N CYS A 204 4.04 1.70 -11.19
CA CYS A 204 5.34 1.30 -11.74
C CYS A 204 6.36 1.12 -10.62
N GLY A 205 6.43 2.04 -9.66
CA GLY A 205 7.29 1.94 -8.49
C GLY A 205 7.05 0.65 -7.71
N VAL A 206 5.78 0.26 -7.49
CA VAL A 206 5.42 -1.01 -6.85
C VAL A 206 6.13 -2.20 -7.51
N ALA A 207 6.05 -2.32 -8.84
CA ALA A 207 6.70 -3.41 -9.56
C ALA A 207 8.22 -3.37 -9.41
N ASP A 208 8.82 -2.18 -9.48
CA ASP A 208 10.26 -1.99 -9.31
C ASP A 208 10.74 -2.40 -7.91
N TYR A 209 9.96 -2.13 -6.85
CA TYR A 209 10.24 -2.60 -5.49
C TYR A 209 10.14 -4.12 -5.36
N ILE A 210 9.07 -4.72 -5.90
CA ILE A 210 8.89 -6.19 -5.90
C ILE A 210 10.10 -6.86 -6.54
N PHE A 211 10.63 -6.33 -7.64
CA PHE A 211 11.76 -6.90 -8.38
C PHE A 211 13.14 -6.28 -8.04
N GLY A 212 13.24 -5.45 -7.01
CA GLY A 212 14.51 -4.98 -6.43
C GLY A 212 15.28 -3.96 -7.26
N LYS A 213 14.59 -3.08 -8.02
CA LYS A 213 15.21 -2.01 -8.82
C LYS A 213 15.36 -0.67 -8.09
N LEU A 214 14.64 -0.45 -7.00
CA LEU A 214 14.64 0.79 -6.21
C LEU A 214 15.19 0.60 -4.78
N MET A 215 15.92 -0.49 -4.53
CA MET A 215 16.64 -0.71 -3.27
C MET A 215 18.12 -0.35 -3.51
N ASP A 216 18.47 0.92 -3.29
CA ASP A 216 19.86 1.39 -3.14
C ASP A 216 20.21 1.52 -1.65
#